data_AF-A0AAB0A8J7-F1
#
_entry.id   AF-A0AAB0A8J7-F1
#
_cell.length_a   1.000
_cell.length_b   1.000
_cell.length_c   1.000
_cell.angle_alpha   90.00
_cell.angle_beta   90.00
_cell.angle_gamma   90.00
#
_symmetry.space_group_name_H-M   'P 1'
#
loop_
_entity.id
_entity.type
_entity.pdbx_description
1 polymer ?
#
loop_
_entity_poly.entity_id
_entity_poly.type
_entity_poly.pdbx_seq_one_letter_code
_entity_poly.pdbx_strand_id
1 'polypeptide(L)'
;MSLTVVPVCYGCKKSADLSLSCTDCLRIYCASCFGLQQSNEAQSVQSFLALVSLLSVRVCSRCTKPDEPELIEPESSEPVDIKPSPSELALALAPPAKVKEERCWSHGKEMNLFCLTCSMIICGDCFLNGAVHMRHQIDFLETVFREKRVETRSRLNRLEEKVGVLQREASHCETNLALIQSAEKAVLAEIDAICEEAKMSVARMTITRKRKLEARAGFPSKKKKLTAALHNMIDQMGPTEFFQQLPGVYKQCDELMVECAPKGFHTLKFEDVGCDLVPPYEMQKFTLTNFDGTFAGWPQHLNTSCDTMCNVFLRKKESLFVKVTPDEPEASKYPYKLLVQIPHPLDIRKSIMKTFTVHGAAREDEIVSIEQLKAEKFIRDNNELLVKIGLRPLNAITENRFLKSRYKTLTTTIAELEKQVTVSGKDIHCKFCIMYFSICLQKVPKKTPEPTHSPELFDQMERQWCLRVYPFALTLQESNLKVFLVLRKGTRTKCRYFIELLHDDPAKNVLQCTESTFDTIDAGYGWHTFMERKRLLADPGFYPNSVLRFRFGVQPIDS
;
A
#
# COMPACT_ATOMS: atom_id res chain seq x y z
N MET A 1 69.64 -30.96 11.61
CA MET A 1 68.93 -31.29 12.87
C MET A 1 67.45 -31.31 12.56
N SER A 2 66.82 -32.48 12.62
CA SER A 2 65.42 -32.70 12.23
C SER A 2 64.50 -32.20 13.34
N LEU A 3 63.70 -31.16 13.07
CA LEU A 3 62.65 -30.69 13.98
C LEU A 3 61.49 -31.70 13.99
N THR A 4 61.45 -32.56 15.00
CA THR A 4 60.29 -33.41 15.31
C THR A 4 59.19 -32.54 15.91
N VAL A 5 58.08 -32.38 15.18
CA VAL A 5 56.89 -31.65 15.65
C VAL A 5 56.07 -32.59 16.55
N VAL A 6 55.82 -32.18 17.80
CA VAL A 6 55.14 -32.98 18.84
C VAL A 6 53.71 -32.45 19.05
N PRO A 7 52.67 -33.30 19.23
CA PRO A 7 51.30 -32.85 19.46
C PRO A 7 51.21 -31.93 20.68
N VAL A 8 50.69 -30.72 20.49
CA VAL A 8 50.57 -29.71 21.56
C VAL A 8 49.16 -29.78 22.15
N CYS A 9 49.08 -29.96 23.48
CA CYS A 9 47.82 -29.99 24.20
C CYS A 9 47.10 -28.63 24.12
N TYR A 10 45.80 -28.63 23.78
CA TYR A 10 45.00 -27.41 23.70
C TYR A 10 44.88 -26.68 25.05
N GLY A 11 44.81 -27.42 26.16
CA GLY A 11 44.67 -26.89 27.52
C GLY A 11 45.97 -26.27 28.07
N CYS A 12 47.03 -27.07 28.22
CA CYS A 12 48.28 -26.60 28.84
C CYS A 12 49.32 -26.05 27.86
N LYS A 13 49.06 -26.09 26.55
CA LYS A 13 49.96 -25.64 25.47
C LYS A 13 51.35 -26.30 25.46
N LYS A 14 51.52 -27.44 26.14
CA LYS A 14 52.76 -28.22 26.17
C LYS A 14 52.65 -29.47 25.29
N SER A 15 53.79 -29.95 24.80
CA SER A 15 53.92 -31.24 24.12
C SER A 15 53.80 -32.38 25.13
N ALA A 16 53.08 -33.45 24.78
CA ALA A 16 52.93 -34.63 25.62
C ALA A 16 53.09 -35.92 24.83
N ASP A 17 53.72 -36.93 25.43
CA ASP A 17 53.96 -38.24 24.81
C ASP A 17 52.67 -39.04 24.59
N LEU A 18 51.63 -38.79 25.39
CA LEU A 18 50.30 -39.37 25.24
C LEU A 18 49.26 -38.27 25.01
N SER A 19 48.64 -38.26 23.83
CA SER A 19 47.65 -37.25 23.40
C SER A 19 46.31 -37.91 23.06
N LEU A 20 45.20 -37.28 23.47
CA LEU A 20 43.83 -37.75 23.28
C LEU A 20 43.03 -36.70 22.49
N SER A 21 42.30 -37.13 21.46
CA SER A 21 41.42 -36.25 20.67
C SER A 21 39.98 -36.35 21.13
N CYS A 22 39.35 -35.21 21.40
CA CYS A 22 37.91 -35.13 21.65
C CYS A 22 37.13 -35.50 20.37
N THR A 23 36.15 -36.39 20.47
CA THR A 23 35.33 -36.82 19.32
C THR A 23 34.27 -35.80 18.90
N ASP A 24 33.84 -34.92 19.81
CA ASP A 24 32.80 -33.92 19.54
C ASP A 24 33.37 -32.58 19.01
N CYS A 25 34.56 -32.16 19.45
CA CYS A 25 35.20 -30.90 19.01
C CYS A 25 36.57 -31.06 18.33
N LEU A 26 37.05 -32.29 18.17
CA LEU A 26 38.29 -32.66 17.45
C LEU A 26 39.60 -32.05 17.99
N ARG A 27 39.58 -31.42 19.18
CA ARG A 27 40.77 -30.86 19.84
C ARG A 27 41.60 -31.94 20.54
N ILE A 28 42.93 -31.76 20.54
CA ILE A 28 43.91 -32.67 21.15
C ILE A 28 44.32 -32.16 22.55
N TYR A 29 44.32 -33.04 23.56
CA TYR A 29 44.74 -32.75 24.95
C TYR A 29 45.74 -33.80 25.47
N CYS A 30 46.59 -33.45 26.43
CA CYS A 30 47.40 -34.42 27.17
C CYS A 30 46.54 -35.17 28.20
N ALA A 31 46.96 -36.38 28.60
CA ALA A 31 46.23 -37.21 29.58
C ALA A 31 45.82 -36.44 30.86
N SER A 32 46.70 -35.57 31.36
CA SER A 32 46.46 -34.74 32.56
C SER A 32 45.37 -33.69 32.33
N CYS A 33 45.43 -32.97 31.20
CA CYS A 33 44.39 -32.00 30.82
C CYS A 33 43.10 -32.68 30.35
N PHE A 34 43.15 -33.98 30.05
CA PHE A 34 42.02 -34.83 29.71
C PHE A 34 41.41 -35.51 30.96
N GLY A 35 41.93 -35.24 32.17
CA GLY A 35 41.35 -35.69 33.45
C GLY A 35 41.85 -37.04 33.98
N LEU A 36 42.89 -37.64 33.40
CA LEU A 36 43.51 -38.88 33.89
C LEU A 36 44.60 -38.53 34.92
N GLN A 37 44.29 -38.56 36.22
CA GLN A 37 45.32 -38.46 37.25
C GLN A 37 46.12 -39.78 37.36
N GLN A 38 47.45 -39.68 37.39
CA GLN A 38 48.32 -40.79 37.79
C GLN A 38 48.14 -41.02 39.30
N SER A 39 47.34 -42.01 39.68
CA SER A 39 47.47 -42.58 41.03
C SER A 39 48.80 -43.33 41.09
N ASN A 40 49.71 -42.87 41.94
CA ASN A 40 50.94 -43.56 42.31
C ASN A 40 50.62 -44.92 42.92
N GLU A 41 50.48 -45.95 42.09
CA GLU A 41 50.69 -47.35 42.45
C GLU A 41 50.73 -48.18 41.17
N ALA A 42 51.92 -48.21 40.56
CA ALA A 42 52.23 -49.16 39.51
C ALA A 42 52.40 -50.54 40.14
N GLN A 43 51.35 -51.36 40.12
CA GLN A 43 51.48 -52.82 40.14
C GLN A 43 50.20 -53.50 39.64
N SER A 44 50.40 -54.42 38.70
CA SER A 44 49.41 -55.31 38.06
C SER A 44 48.69 -54.80 36.80
N VAL A 45 48.72 -55.66 35.80
CA VAL A 45 48.32 -55.52 34.39
C VAL A 45 46.77 -55.49 34.22
N GLN A 46 46.02 -55.09 35.24
CA GLN A 46 44.55 -54.98 35.18
C GLN A 46 44.03 -53.57 34.85
N SER A 47 44.88 -52.54 34.90
CA SER A 47 44.53 -51.15 34.58
C SER A 47 44.58 -50.81 33.08
N PHE A 48 45.12 -51.69 32.23
CA PHE A 48 45.11 -51.53 30.77
C PHE A 48 43.75 -51.92 30.16
N LEU A 49 43.03 -52.89 30.75
CA LEU A 49 41.67 -53.28 30.36
C LEU A 49 40.63 -52.20 30.64
N ALA A 50 40.88 -51.33 31.63
CA ALA A 50 40.06 -50.13 31.90
C ALA A 50 40.32 -48.99 30.89
N LEU A 51 41.52 -48.92 30.31
CA LEU A 51 41.88 -47.96 29.25
C LEU A 51 41.33 -48.37 27.87
N VAL A 52 41.25 -49.68 27.60
CA VAL A 52 40.73 -50.19 26.32
C VAL A 52 39.20 -50.16 26.26
N SER A 53 38.50 -50.26 27.40
CA SER A 53 37.04 -50.06 27.47
C SER A 53 36.61 -48.58 27.33
N LEU A 54 37.57 -47.65 27.32
CA LEU A 54 37.37 -46.21 27.09
C LEU A 54 37.49 -45.76 25.62
N LEU A 55 37.63 -46.69 24.65
CA LEU A 55 37.47 -46.39 23.21
C LEU A 55 36.05 -45.89 22.83
N SER A 56 35.20 -45.63 23.83
CA SER A 56 33.99 -44.80 23.74
C SER A 56 34.27 -43.34 24.14
N VAL A 57 35.26 -42.68 23.53
CA VAL A 57 35.61 -41.28 23.89
C VAL A 57 34.52 -40.31 23.44
N ARG A 58 34.01 -39.50 24.39
CA ARG A 58 33.34 -38.17 24.25
C ARG A 58 33.88 -37.29 25.41
N VAL A 59 33.94 -35.94 25.39
CA VAL A 59 32.83 -34.97 25.22
C VAL A 59 33.36 -33.57 24.80
N CYS A 60 32.50 -32.64 24.34
CA CYS A 60 32.72 -31.17 24.23
C CYS A 60 32.03 -30.34 25.35
N SER A 61 32.26 -29.01 25.37
CA SER A 61 31.74 -27.98 26.30
C SER A 61 31.26 -28.46 27.67
N ARG A 62 32.06 -28.46 28.71
CA ARG A 62 33.34 -27.82 28.96
C ARG A 62 34.13 -28.92 29.63
N CYS A 63 35.22 -29.44 29.07
CA CYS A 63 35.78 -30.70 29.55
C CYS A 63 37.06 -30.50 30.39
N THR A 64 37.10 -29.87 31.57
CA THR A 64 36.06 -29.57 32.59
C THR A 64 36.66 -28.50 33.52
N LYS A 65 36.11 -27.28 33.48
CA LYS A 65 36.76 -25.93 33.64
C LYS A 65 37.61 -25.64 34.91
N PRO A 66 38.45 -24.56 34.90
CA PRO A 66 37.97 -23.25 35.37
C PRO A 66 38.41 -22.08 34.47
N ASP A 67 37.44 -21.28 34.04
CA ASP A 67 37.59 -19.82 33.88
C ASP A 67 36.19 -19.25 34.10
N GLU A 68 36.06 -18.46 35.16
CA GLU A 68 34.98 -17.51 35.45
C GLU A 68 35.64 -16.32 36.17
N PRO A 69 35.12 -15.08 36.07
CA PRO A 69 33.73 -14.73 35.76
C PRO A 69 33.57 -13.63 34.67
N GLU A 70 32.36 -13.49 34.12
CA GLU A 70 31.65 -12.21 34.18
C GLU A 70 30.16 -12.37 33.89
N LEU A 71 29.37 -11.69 34.73
CA LEU A 71 27.92 -11.63 34.74
C LEU A 71 27.43 -10.67 33.65
N ILE A 72 26.48 -11.11 32.83
CA ILE A 72 25.65 -10.20 32.03
C ILE A 72 24.19 -10.64 32.16
N GLU A 73 23.39 -9.76 32.75
CA GLU A 73 21.92 -9.82 32.84
C GLU A 73 21.25 -9.62 31.46
N PRO A 74 19.96 -10.00 31.28
CA PRO A 74 19.36 -10.13 29.97
C PRO A 74 18.72 -8.81 29.51
N GLU A 75 19.12 -8.27 28.35
CA GLU A 75 18.34 -7.25 27.65
C GLU A 75 18.17 -7.55 26.15
N SER A 76 16.91 -7.38 25.75
CA SER A 76 16.35 -7.05 24.43
C SER A 76 16.92 -7.69 23.16
N SER A 77 16.02 -8.41 22.49
CA SER A 77 16.07 -8.84 21.10
C SER A 77 16.31 -7.69 20.11
N GLU A 78 17.54 -7.60 19.60
CA GLU A 78 17.87 -7.06 18.29
C GLU A 78 18.74 -8.09 17.53
N PRO A 79 18.68 -8.13 16.19
CA PRO A 79 19.43 -9.11 15.42
C PRO A 79 20.93 -8.77 15.47
N VAL A 80 21.71 -9.62 16.13
CA VAL A 80 23.17 -9.49 16.20
C VAL A 80 23.75 -9.76 14.81
N ASP A 81 24.39 -8.74 14.24
CA ASP A 81 25.28 -8.86 13.07
C ASP A 81 26.47 -9.77 13.41
N ILE A 82 26.34 -11.06 13.13
CA ILE A 82 27.46 -12.01 13.21
C ILE A 82 28.27 -11.84 11.93
N LYS A 83 29.28 -10.97 11.98
CA LYS A 83 30.36 -10.96 11.00
C LYS A 83 31.22 -12.21 11.27
N PRO A 84 31.30 -13.21 10.37
CA PRO A 84 32.19 -14.33 10.59
C PRO A 84 33.63 -13.84 10.40
N SER A 85 34.34 -13.64 11.51
CA SER A 85 35.79 -13.56 11.56
C SER A 85 36.37 -14.84 10.94
N PRO A 86 37.20 -14.77 9.88
CA PRO A 86 37.81 -15.96 9.28
C PRO A 86 38.86 -16.64 10.18
N SER A 87 39.14 -16.11 11.37
CA SER A 87 40.42 -16.34 12.06
C SER A 87 40.40 -17.38 13.18
N GLU A 88 39.28 -18.06 13.48
CA GLU A 88 39.22 -18.99 14.63
C GLU A 88 39.11 -20.49 14.29
N LEU A 89 39.09 -20.89 13.01
CA LEU A 89 38.94 -22.30 12.61
C LEU A 89 40.17 -22.94 11.96
N ALA A 90 41.30 -22.25 11.89
CA ALA A 90 42.56 -22.83 11.43
C ALA A 90 43.32 -23.51 12.59
N LEU A 91 42.78 -24.61 13.12
CA LEU A 91 43.59 -25.56 13.88
C LEU A 91 44.46 -26.33 12.87
N ALA A 92 45.75 -25.97 12.80
CA ALA A 92 46.73 -26.65 11.97
C ALA A 92 46.77 -28.15 12.35
N LEU A 93 46.20 -29.00 11.50
CA LEU A 93 46.35 -30.44 11.60
C LEU A 93 47.83 -30.77 11.35
N ALA A 94 48.56 -31.10 12.41
CA ALA A 94 49.95 -31.52 12.30
C ALA A 94 50.05 -32.80 11.44
N PRO A 95 51.05 -32.91 10.54
CA PRO A 95 51.29 -34.16 9.83
C PRO A 95 51.59 -35.28 10.85
N PRO A 96 51.10 -36.51 10.64
CA PRO A 96 51.37 -37.60 11.56
C PRO A 96 52.89 -37.85 11.64
N ALA A 97 53.45 -37.75 12.84
CA ALA A 97 54.82 -38.21 13.11
C ALA A 97 54.92 -39.68 12.69
N LYS A 98 56.07 -40.11 12.15
CA LYS A 98 56.31 -41.53 11.82
C LYS A 98 56.20 -42.38 13.09
N VAL A 99 55.03 -42.94 13.34
CA VAL A 99 54.76 -43.90 14.42
C VAL A 99 55.47 -45.20 14.04
N LYS A 100 56.27 -45.76 14.97
CA LYS A 100 56.90 -47.08 14.78
C LYS A 100 55.79 -48.13 14.57
N GLU A 101 55.99 -49.06 13.65
CA GLU A 101 55.05 -50.15 13.36
C GLU A 101 54.59 -50.84 14.64
N GLU A 102 53.33 -50.62 15.02
CA GLU A 102 52.74 -51.20 16.21
C GLU A 102 52.56 -52.71 15.99
N ARG A 103 53.12 -53.52 16.90
CA ARG A 103 52.93 -54.97 16.91
C ARG A 103 51.65 -55.30 17.68
N CYS A 104 51.00 -56.41 17.31
CA CYS A 104 49.78 -56.87 17.95
C CYS A 104 49.97 -57.02 19.47
N TRP A 105 49.10 -56.41 20.27
CA TRP A 105 49.22 -56.43 21.74
C TRP A 105 49.04 -57.83 22.34
N SER A 106 48.27 -58.71 21.70
CA SER A 106 48.00 -60.06 22.20
C SER A 106 49.03 -61.10 21.75
N HIS A 107 49.69 -60.89 20.61
CA HIS A 107 50.54 -61.90 19.97
C HIS A 107 51.95 -61.40 19.60
N GLY A 108 52.23 -60.11 19.73
CA GLY A 108 53.54 -59.51 19.42
C GLY A 108 53.96 -59.56 17.95
N LYS A 109 53.05 -59.94 17.03
CA LYS A 109 53.30 -60.09 15.59
C LYS A 109 52.85 -58.88 14.77
N GLU A 110 53.35 -58.79 13.53
CA GLU A 110 52.98 -57.76 12.57
C GLU A 110 51.49 -57.80 12.22
N MET A 111 50.87 -56.62 12.12
CA MET A 111 49.44 -56.45 11.90
C MET A 111 49.16 -56.05 10.44
N ASN A 112 49.20 -57.02 9.52
CA ASN A 112 49.06 -56.78 8.07
C ASN A 112 47.65 -57.09 7.54
N LEU A 113 46.69 -57.43 8.41
CA LEU A 113 45.32 -57.79 8.06
C LEU A 113 44.32 -56.81 8.68
N PHE A 114 43.21 -56.56 8.00
CA PHE A 114 42.12 -55.71 8.49
C PHE A 114 40.83 -56.53 8.58
N CYS A 115 40.24 -56.59 9.77
CA CYS A 115 38.95 -57.22 9.98
C CYS A 115 37.83 -56.25 9.60
N LEU A 116 37.14 -56.50 8.49
CA LEU A 116 36.02 -55.66 8.02
C LEU A 116 34.83 -55.70 9.00
N THR A 117 34.58 -56.85 9.62
CA THR A 117 33.48 -57.02 10.59
C THR A 117 33.72 -56.24 11.89
N CYS A 118 34.97 -56.18 12.36
CA CYS A 118 35.33 -55.49 13.62
C CYS A 118 35.87 -54.07 13.40
N SER A 119 36.11 -53.67 12.15
CA SER A 119 36.74 -52.39 11.78
C SER A 119 38.06 -52.11 12.51
N MET A 120 38.92 -53.12 12.62
CA MET A 120 40.21 -53.01 13.32
C MET A 120 41.33 -53.77 12.60
N ILE A 121 42.56 -53.33 12.84
CA ILE A 121 43.78 -53.97 12.32
C ILE A 121 44.12 -55.17 13.21
N ILE A 122 44.46 -56.31 12.61
CA ILE A 122 44.77 -57.56 13.31
C ILE A 122 46.06 -58.21 12.74
N CYS A 123 46.68 -59.12 13.51
CA CYS A 123 47.76 -59.98 13.01
C CYS A 123 47.22 -61.34 12.52
N GLY A 124 48.06 -62.14 11.85
CA GLY A 124 47.68 -63.48 11.37
C GLY A 124 47.18 -64.43 12.47
N ASP A 125 47.76 -64.35 13.68
CA ASP A 125 47.36 -65.21 14.80
C ASP A 125 45.98 -64.83 15.38
N CYS A 126 45.59 -63.55 15.32
CA CYS A 126 44.25 -63.12 15.70
C CYS A 126 43.16 -63.77 14.83
N PHE A 127 43.48 -64.08 13.57
CA PHE A 127 42.58 -64.75 12.64
C PHE A 127 42.62 -66.27 12.80
N LEU A 128 43.82 -66.87 12.89
CA LEU A 128 44.00 -68.33 12.88
C LEU A 128 43.77 -68.99 14.25
N ASN A 129 44.23 -68.35 15.34
CA ASN A 129 44.26 -68.94 16.68
C ASN A 129 43.32 -68.24 17.67
N GLY A 130 42.86 -67.03 17.35
CA GLY A 130 41.90 -66.29 18.16
C GLY A 130 40.46 -66.68 17.87
N ALA A 131 39.70 -67.09 18.89
CA ALA A 131 38.26 -67.39 18.75
C ALA A 131 37.41 -66.19 18.27
N VAL A 132 37.95 -64.98 18.32
CA VAL A 132 37.24 -63.70 18.15
C VAL A 132 37.07 -63.30 16.67
N HIS A 133 37.96 -63.73 15.76
CA HIS A 133 37.93 -63.29 14.35
C HIS A 133 37.84 -64.43 13.31
N MET A 134 37.75 -65.69 13.76
CA MET A 134 37.79 -66.89 12.90
C MET A 134 36.69 -66.95 11.82
N ARG A 135 35.55 -66.24 12.02
CA ARG A 135 34.42 -66.19 11.08
C ARG A 135 34.13 -64.79 10.52
N HIS A 136 35.05 -63.85 10.71
CA HIS A 136 34.89 -62.48 10.23
C HIS A 136 35.48 -62.32 8.83
N GLN A 137 34.94 -61.36 8.08
CA GLN A 137 35.47 -61.02 6.77
C GLN A 137 36.75 -60.20 6.96
N ILE A 138 37.86 -60.68 6.40
CA ILE A 138 39.20 -60.10 6.56
C ILE A 138 39.81 -59.89 5.18
N ASP A 139 40.54 -58.80 5.04
CA ASP A 139 41.31 -58.46 3.85
C ASP A 139 42.70 -57.95 4.26
N PHE A 140 43.60 -57.79 3.30
CA PHE A 140 44.91 -57.19 3.53
C PHE A 140 44.77 -55.72 3.89
N LEU A 141 45.49 -55.30 4.94
CA LEU A 141 45.45 -53.93 5.44
C LEU A 141 45.72 -52.90 4.34
N GLU A 142 46.71 -53.16 3.48
CA GLU A 142 47.11 -52.26 2.40
C GLU A 142 45.99 -52.06 1.36
N THR A 143 45.23 -53.12 1.05
CA THR A 143 44.10 -53.05 0.11
C THR A 143 42.99 -52.18 0.69
N VAL A 144 42.56 -52.44 1.92
CA VAL A 144 41.51 -51.67 2.61
C VAL A 144 41.95 -50.23 2.84
N PHE A 145 43.23 -50.00 3.18
CA PHE A 145 43.80 -48.67 3.36
C PHE A 145 43.73 -47.86 2.06
N ARG A 146 44.13 -48.45 0.93
CA ARG A 146 44.05 -47.79 -0.38
C ARG A 146 42.62 -47.41 -0.73
N GLU A 147 41.67 -48.33 -0.57
CA GLU A 147 40.25 -48.08 -0.88
C GLU A 147 39.65 -46.99 0.01
N LYS A 148 39.81 -47.10 1.34
CA LYS A 148 39.30 -46.09 2.28
C LYS A 148 39.94 -44.73 2.05
N ARG A 149 41.24 -44.67 1.71
CA ARG A 149 41.92 -43.41 1.40
C ARG A 149 41.34 -42.74 0.15
N VAL A 150 41.04 -43.51 -0.90
CA VAL A 150 40.40 -42.98 -2.11
C VAL A 150 38.98 -42.48 -1.78
N GLU A 151 38.22 -43.24 -1.00
CA GLU A 151 36.87 -42.85 -0.58
C GLU A 151 36.89 -41.56 0.28
N THR A 152 37.76 -41.48 1.29
CA THR A 152 37.92 -40.28 2.12
C THR A 152 38.34 -39.08 1.28
N ARG A 153 39.28 -39.25 0.35
CA ARG A 153 39.69 -38.17 -0.56
C ARG A 153 38.55 -37.71 -1.46
N SER A 154 37.74 -38.62 -1.98
CA SER A 154 36.54 -38.27 -2.74
C SER A 154 35.53 -37.47 -1.90
N ARG A 155 35.30 -37.88 -0.64
CA ARG A 155 34.44 -37.12 0.30
C ARG A 155 34.99 -35.73 0.60
N LEU A 156 36.31 -35.57 0.74
CA LEU A 156 36.96 -34.27 0.95
C LEU A 156 36.82 -33.36 -0.28
N ASN A 157 37.05 -33.89 -1.49
CA ASN A 157 36.86 -33.11 -2.72
C ASN A 157 35.42 -32.60 -2.85
N ARG A 158 34.41 -33.43 -2.54
CA ARG A 158 33.00 -33.01 -2.52
C ARG A 158 32.71 -31.94 -1.47
N LEU A 159 33.42 -31.95 -0.35
CA LEU A 159 33.31 -30.91 0.67
C LEU A 159 33.93 -29.60 0.18
N GLU A 160 35.09 -29.65 -0.46
CA GLU A 160 35.75 -28.48 -1.07
C GLU A 160 34.87 -27.84 -2.15
N GLU A 161 34.23 -28.63 -3.01
CA GLU A 161 33.25 -28.14 -3.99
C GLU A 161 32.09 -27.38 -3.31
N LYS A 162 31.55 -27.94 -2.22
CA LYS A 162 30.48 -27.29 -1.44
C LYS A 162 30.96 -26.00 -0.77
N VAL A 163 32.17 -25.99 -0.20
CA VAL A 163 32.77 -24.78 0.37
C VAL A 163 32.94 -23.71 -0.72
N GLY A 164 33.36 -24.08 -1.94
CA GLY A 164 33.45 -23.16 -3.06
C GLY A 164 32.10 -22.62 -3.55
N VAL A 165 31.00 -23.36 -3.39
CA VAL A 165 29.64 -22.83 -3.59
C VAL A 165 29.31 -21.78 -2.52
N LEU A 166 29.51 -22.11 -1.24
CA LEU A 166 29.24 -21.21 -0.13
C LEU A 166 30.06 -19.92 -0.20
N GLN A 167 31.32 -19.99 -0.63
CA GLN A 167 32.16 -18.81 -0.83
C GLN A 167 31.62 -17.89 -1.94
N ARG A 168 31.11 -18.47 -3.04
CA ARG A 168 30.46 -17.69 -4.10
C ARG A 168 29.16 -17.06 -3.62
N GLU A 169 28.34 -17.79 -2.87
CA GLU A 169 27.13 -17.26 -2.26
C GLU A 169 27.43 -16.12 -1.29
N ALA A 170 28.46 -16.25 -0.44
CA ALA A 170 28.91 -15.19 0.45
C ALA A 170 29.32 -13.93 -0.33
N SER A 171 30.11 -14.07 -1.40
CA SER A 171 30.51 -12.96 -2.27
C SER A 171 29.31 -12.30 -2.97
N HIS A 172 28.31 -13.09 -3.40
CA HIS A 172 27.06 -12.56 -3.94
C HIS A 172 26.27 -11.76 -2.89
N CYS A 173 26.20 -12.25 -1.65
CA CYS A 173 25.54 -11.54 -0.55
C CYS A 173 26.23 -10.20 -0.25
N GLU A 174 27.56 -10.16 -0.20
CA GLU A 174 28.33 -8.93 -0.01
C GLU A 174 28.09 -7.92 -1.13
N THR A 175 28.09 -8.39 -2.39
CA THR A 175 27.81 -7.54 -3.55
C THR A 175 26.37 -7.01 -3.52
N ASN A 176 25.41 -7.87 -3.19
CA ASN A 176 24.00 -7.48 -3.09
C ASN A 176 23.79 -6.44 -1.96
N LEU A 177 24.46 -6.61 -0.82
CA LEU A 177 24.42 -5.63 0.27
C LEU A 177 24.92 -4.26 -0.20
N ALA A 178 26.05 -4.21 -0.92
CA ALA A 178 26.59 -2.98 -1.47
C ALA A 178 25.63 -2.32 -2.49
N LEU A 179 24.96 -3.13 -3.33
CA LEU A 179 23.95 -2.63 -4.27
C LEU A 179 22.73 -2.04 -3.55
N ILE A 180 22.24 -2.71 -2.50
CA ILE A 180 21.12 -2.21 -1.68
C ILE A 180 21.48 -0.89 -1.01
N GLN A 181 22.67 -0.78 -0.41
CA GLN A 181 23.15 0.45 0.22
C GLN A 181 23.30 1.59 -0.80
N SER A 182 23.80 1.29 -2.00
CA SER A 182 23.88 2.28 -3.09
C SER A 182 22.48 2.73 -3.54
N ALA A 183 21.52 1.80 -3.65
CA ALA A 183 20.15 2.12 -4.03
C ALA A 183 19.46 2.97 -2.96
N GLU A 184 19.64 2.65 -1.67
CA GLU A 184 19.15 3.46 -0.55
C GLU A 184 19.67 4.90 -0.64
N LYS A 185 20.98 5.06 -0.81
CA LYS A 185 21.61 6.38 -0.96
C LYS A 185 21.05 7.16 -2.15
N ALA A 186 20.80 6.50 -3.27
CA ALA A 186 20.22 7.13 -4.46
C ALA A 186 18.79 7.63 -4.18
N VAL A 187 17.95 6.81 -3.57
CA VAL A 187 16.56 7.18 -3.21
C VAL A 187 16.54 8.34 -2.21
N LEU A 188 17.42 8.35 -1.21
CA LEU A 188 17.52 9.46 -0.26
C LEU A 188 17.92 10.77 -0.96
N ALA A 189 18.87 10.72 -1.89
CA ALA A 189 19.27 11.89 -2.67
C ALA A 189 18.14 12.42 -3.57
N GLU A 190 17.31 11.54 -4.13
CA GLU A 190 16.10 11.94 -4.88
C GLU A 190 15.06 12.63 -3.97
N ILE A 191 14.83 12.09 -2.75
CA ILE A 191 13.93 12.72 -1.77
C ILE A 191 14.41 14.12 -1.41
N ASP A 192 15.72 14.29 -1.15
CA ASP A 192 16.31 15.59 -0.83
C ASP A 192 16.15 16.58 -2.00
N ALA A 193 16.40 16.14 -3.23
CA ALA A 193 16.24 16.97 -4.42
C ALA A 193 14.79 17.48 -4.58
N ILE A 194 13.80 16.58 -4.42
CA ILE A 194 12.38 16.93 -4.47
C ILE A 194 12.01 17.91 -3.35
N CYS A 195 12.54 17.71 -2.14
CA CYS A 195 12.30 18.61 -1.01
C CYS A 195 12.89 20.01 -1.25
N GLU A 196 14.11 20.10 -1.79
CA GLU A 196 14.74 21.38 -2.12
C GLU A 196 14.02 22.11 -3.24
N GLU A 197 13.56 21.40 -4.28
CA GLU A 197 12.75 21.99 -5.34
C GLU A 197 11.43 22.58 -4.78
N ALA A 198 10.74 21.82 -3.93
CA ALA A 198 9.52 22.29 -3.29
C ALA A 198 9.78 23.54 -2.43
N LYS A 199 10.87 23.58 -1.64
CA LYS A 199 11.28 24.77 -0.86
C LYS A 199 11.53 25.98 -1.76
N MET A 200 12.27 25.80 -2.87
CA MET A 200 12.55 26.87 -3.82
C MET A 200 11.28 27.40 -4.48
N SER A 201 10.33 26.53 -4.83
CA SER A 201 9.04 26.92 -5.40
C SER A 201 8.26 27.84 -4.45
N VAL A 202 8.17 27.46 -3.16
CA VAL A 202 7.54 28.27 -2.11
C VAL A 202 8.23 29.64 -1.97
N ALA A 203 9.56 29.66 -1.96
CA ALA A 203 10.33 30.89 -1.85
C ALA A 203 10.07 31.83 -3.06
N ARG A 204 10.08 31.29 -4.29
CA ARG A 204 9.79 32.06 -5.52
C ARG A 204 8.37 32.62 -5.53
N MET A 205 7.37 31.82 -5.13
CA MET A 205 5.99 32.28 -4.98
C MET A 205 5.88 33.43 -3.97
N THR A 206 6.56 33.28 -2.83
CA THR A 206 6.58 34.30 -1.77
C THR A 206 7.21 35.61 -2.25
N ILE A 207 8.36 35.55 -2.93
CA ILE A 207 9.04 36.73 -3.49
C ILE A 207 8.14 37.43 -4.52
N THR A 208 7.54 36.67 -5.44
CA THR A 208 6.68 37.23 -6.49
C THR A 208 5.48 37.97 -5.89
N ARG A 209 4.88 37.42 -4.83
CA ARG A 209 3.76 38.08 -4.12
C ARG A 209 4.20 39.28 -3.31
N LYS A 210 5.33 39.18 -2.60
CA LYS A 210 5.93 40.31 -1.88
C LYS A 210 6.11 41.50 -2.82
N ARG A 211 6.68 41.28 -4.01
CA ARG A 211 6.83 42.33 -5.04
C ARG A 211 5.49 42.95 -5.45
N LYS A 212 4.44 42.14 -5.67
CA LYS A 212 3.09 42.64 -6.00
C LYS A 212 2.50 43.50 -4.87
N LEU A 213 2.66 43.06 -3.63
CA LEU A 213 2.20 43.79 -2.44
C LEU A 213 2.97 45.10 -2.24
N GLU A 214 4.30 45.08 -2.35
CA GLU A 214 5.15 46.27 -2.25
C GLU A 214 4.84 47.28 -3.34
N ALA A 215 4.64 46.82 -4.59
CA ALA A 215 4.25 47.68 -5.70
C ALA A 215 2.90 48.37 -5.43
N ARG A 216 1.94 47.65 -4.84
CA ARG A 216 0.63 48.22 -4.48
C ARG A 216 0.72 49.14 -3.25
N ALA A 217 1.49 48.77 -2.23
CA ALA A 217 1.71 49.60 -1.05
C ALA A 217 2.45 50.91 -1.39
N GLY A 218 3.33 50.89 -2.39
CA GLY A 218 4.00 52.08 -2.91
C GLY A 218 3.15 52.92 -3.87
N PHE A 219 2.00 52.42 -4.33
CA PHE A 219 1.11 53.11 -5.28
C PHE A 219 0.59 54.45 -4.73
N PRO A 220 0.08 54.55 -3.49
CA PRO A 220 -0.38 55.83 -2.92
C PRO A 220 0.75 56.87 -2.84
N SER A 221 1.95 56.48 -2.40
CA SER A 221 3.10 57.40 -2.30
C SER A 221 3.54 57.91 -3.68
N LYS A 222 3.55 57.04 -4.70
CA LYS A 222 3.84 57.44 -6.08
C LYS A 222 2.79 58.41 -6.62
N LYS A 223 1.51 58.14 -6.39
CA LYS A 223 0.42 59.03 -6.79
C LYS A 223 0.48 60.38 -6.07
N LYS A 224 0.73 60.40 -4.77
CA LYS A 224 0.92 61.64 -4.00
C LYS A 224 2.06 62.51 -4.56
N LYS A 225 3.19 61.90 -4.96
CA LYS A 225 4.30 62.61 -5.63
C LYS A 225 3.90 63.19 -6.98
N LEU A 226 3.16 62.43 -7.79
CA LEU A 226 2.69 62.89 -9.10
C LEU A 226 1.68 64.03 -8.95
N THR A 227 0.74 63.93 -8.00
CA THR A 227 -0.19 65.00 -7.66
C THR A 227 0.54 66.25 -7.15
N ALA A 228 1.58 66.11 -6.33
CA ALA A 228 2.39 67.25 -5.89
C ALA A 228 3.17 67.90 -7.05
N ALA A 229 3.68 67.11 -8.00
CA ALA A 229 4.34 67.63 -9.20
C ALA A 229 3.37 68.41 -10.10
N LEU A 230 2.14 67.93 -10.26
CA LEU A 230 1.07 68.63 -10.97
C LEU A 230 0.72 69.97 -10.30
N HIS A 231 0.58 70.01 -8.96
CA HIS A 231 0.37 71.26 -8.23
C HIS A 231 1.53 72.24 -8.44
N ASN A 232 2.78 71.79 -8.25
CA ASN A 232 3.95 72.65 -8.46
C ASN A 232 4.07 73.18 -9.90
N MET A 233 3.71 72.37 -10.90
CA MET A 233 3.69 72.79 -12.30
C MET A 233 2.64 73.87 -12.55
N ILE A 234 1.45 73.72 -11.97
CA ILE A 234 0.38 74.73 -12.05
C ILE A 234 0.82 76.03 -11.38
N ASP A 235 1.44 75.95 -10.21
CA ASP A 235 1.89 77.11 -9.43
C ASP A 235 3.01 77.92 -10.11
N GLN A 236 3.77 77.30 -11.01
CA GLN A 236 4.89 77.93 -11.73
C GLN A 236 4.51 78.52 -13.10
N MET A 237 3.30 78.25 -13.60
CA MET A 237 2.86 78.73 -14.92
C MET A 237 2.31 80.15 -14.87
N GLY A 238 2.58 80.93 -15.93
CA GLY A 238 1.92 82.22 -16.14
C GLY A 238 0.45 82.05 -16.58
N PRO A 239 -0.41 83.09 -16.43
CA PRO A 239 -1.84 82.99 -16.71
C PRO A 239 -2.18 82.50 -18.13
N THR A 240 -1.47 83.00 -19.14
CA THR A 240 -1.68 82.64 -20.56
C THR A 240 -1.29 81.20 -20.86
N GLU A 241 -0.22 80.73 -20.23
CA GLU A 241 0.35 79.39 -20.43
C GLU A 241 -0.52 78.34 -19.72
N PHE A 242 -1.07 78.68 -18.55
CA PHE A 242 -2.03 77.87 -17.82
C PHE A 242 -3.29 77.57 -18.66
N PHE A 243 -3.90 78.58 -19.29
CA PHE A 243 -5.09 78.37 -20.13
C PHE A 243 -4.79 77.57 -21.41
N GLN A 244 -3.58 77.64 -21.96
CA GLN A 244 -3.17 76.83 -23.11
C GLN A 244 -2.97 75.34 -22.72
N GLN A 245 -2.43 75.07 -21.53
CA GLN A 245 -2.14 73.72 -21.04
C GLN A 245 -3.33 73.08 -20.29
N LEU A 246 -4.36 73.86 -19.95
CA LEU A 246 -5.54 73.45 -19.17
C LEU A 246 -6.16 72.12 -19.63
N PRO A 247 -6.39 71.88 -20.95
CA PRO A 247 -6.99 70.63 -21.42
C PRO A 247 -6.11 69.41 -21.11
N GLY A 248 -4.79 69.57 -21.16
CA GLY A 248 -3.82 68.51 -20.84
C GLY A 248 -3.78 68.21 -19.34
N VAL A 249 -3.82 69.25 -18.51
CA VAL A 249 -3.87 69.11 -17.04
C VAL A 249 -5.15 68.41 -16.59
N TYR A 250 -6.31 68.81 -17.14
CA TYR A 250 -7.58 68.14 -16.85
C TYR A 250 -7.56 66.67 -17.26
N LYS A 251 -7.05 66.36 -18.45
CA LYS A 251 -6.90 64.96 -18.88
C LYS A 251 -6.03 64.14 -17.92
N GLN A 252 -4.90 64.70 -17.45
CA GLN A 252 -4.04 64.01 -16.48
C GLN A 252 -4.71 63.82 -15.12
N CYS A 253 -5.49 64.81 -14.66
CA CYS A 253 -6.28 64.69 -13.45
C CYS A 253 -7.37 63.61 -13.59
N ASP A 254 -8.09 63.58 -14.70
CA ASP A 254 -9.12 62.57 -14.98
C ASP A 254 -8.53 61.16 -15.05
N GLU A 255 -7.39 60.99 -15.75
CA GLU A 255 -6.65 59.72 -15.79
C GLU A 255 -6.21 59.28 -14.40
N LEU A 256 -5.70 60.20 -13.57
CA LEU A 256 -5.32 59.91 -12.18
C LEU A 256 -6.51 59.52 -11.31
N MET A 257 -7.66 60.16 -11.50
CA MET A 257 -8.90 59.87 -10.78
C MET A 257 -9.44 58.49 -11.14
N VAL A 258 -9.43 58.13 -12.42
CA VAL A 258 -9.83 56.79 -12.90
C VAL A 258 -8.90 55.71 -12.35
N GLU A 259 -7.60 55.96 -12.28
CA GLU A 259 -6.62 55.02 -11.74
C GLU A 259 -6.66 54.88 -10.21
N CYS A 260 -7.05 55.95 -9.50
CA CYS A 260 -7.22 55.96 -8.05
C CYS A 260 -8.59 55.41 -7.59
N ALA A 261 -9.51 55.13 -8.52
CA ALA A 261 -10.80 54.54 -8.19
C ALA A 261 -10.61 53.23 -7.40
N PRO A 262 -11.37 53.00 -6.31
CA PRO A 262 -11.25 51.81 -5.48
C PRO A 262 -11.75 50.57 -6.24
N LYS A 263 -10.90 50.02 -7.09
CA LYS A 263 -11.06 48.66 -7.63
C LYS A 263 -10.74 47.72 -6.48
N GLY A 264 -11.79 47.19 -5.84
CA GLY A 264 -11.76 46.39 -4.61
C GLY A 264 -10.45 45.63 -4.44
N PHE A 265 -9.64 46.03 -3.46
CA PHE A 265 -8.38 45.37 -3.21
C PHE A 265 -8.68 43.99 -2.63
N HIS A 266 -8.47 42.95 -3.42
CA HIS A 266 -8.46 41.58 -2.92
C HIS A 266 -7.12 41.35 -2.23
N THR A 267 -7.14 41.27 -0.90
CA THR A 267 -5.97 40.90 -0.12
C THR A 267 -5.49 39.51 -0.56
N LEU A 268 -4.23 39.40 -0.97
CA LEU A 268 -3.57 38.11 -1.20
C LEU A 268 -3.71 37.27 0.07
N LYS A 269 -4.25 36.06 -0.06
CA LYS A 269 -4.61 35.23 1.08
C LYS A 269 -3.41 34.37 1.51
N PHE A 270 -3.31 34.11 2.81
CA PHE A 270 -2.34 33.16 3.38
C PHE A 270 -2.48 31.74 2.79
N GLU A 271 -3.70 31.42 2.37
CA GLU A 271 -4.18 30.16 1.79
C GLU A 271 -3.37 29.70 0.55
N ASP A 272 -2.65 30.62 -0.09
CA ASP A 272 -2.01 30.38 -1.38
C ASP A 272 -0.51 29.98 -1.28
N VAL A 273 0.07 29.86 -0.08
CA VAL A 273 1.46 29.36 0.10
C VAL A 273 1.44 27.84 0.19
N GLY A 274 1.40 27.18 -0.97
CA GLY A 274 1.46 25.72 -1.10
C GLY A 274 2.69 25.27 -1.89
N CYS A 275 2.98 23.98 -1.84
CA CYS A 275 3.89 23.30 -2.74
C CYS A 275 3.36 21.91 -3.02
N ASP A 276 3.85 21.23 -4.05
CA ASP A 276 3.29 19.94 -4.47
C ASP A 276 3.40 18.83 -3.40
N LEU A 277 4.31 18.98 -2.43
CA LEU A 277 4.44 18.08 -1.28
C LEU A 277 3.42 18.33 -0.17
N VAL A 278 2.85 19.53 -0.13
CA VAL A 278 1.91 19.99 0.90
C VAL A 278 0.63 20.46 0.20
N PRO A 279 -0.43 19.64 0.21
CA PRO A 279 -1.68 19.98 -0.47
C PRO A 279 -2.19 21.37 -0.06
N PRO A 280 -2.77 22.16 -0.98
CA PRO A 280 -3.34 23.45 -0.66
C PRO A 280 -4.58 23.30 0.24
N TYR A 281 -4.95 24.37 0.94
CA TYR A 281 -6.24 24.41 1.64
C TYR A 281 -7.35 24.84 0.67
N GLU A 282 -8.38 24.03 0.53
CA GLU A 282 -9.63 24.48 -0.10
C GLU A 282 -10.50 25.18 0.95
N MET A 283 -10.33 26.49 1.05
CA MET A 283 -11.03 27.29 2.06
C MET A 283 -12.45 27.64 1.61
N GLN A 284 -13.42 27.15 2.34
CA GLN A 284 -14.82 27.51 2.19
C GLN A 284 -15.21 28.61 3.18
N LYS A 285 -16.13 29.50 2.77
CA LYS A 285 -16.59 30.63 3.58
C LYS A 285 -17.99 30.33 4.11
N PHE A 286 -18.20 30.63 5.39
CA PHE A 286 -19.43 30.38 6.12
C PHE A 286 -19.83 31.63 6.89
N THR A 287 -21.09 32.01 6.79
CA THR A 287 -21.65 33.14 7.52
C THR A 287 -22.60 32.60 8.58
N LEU A 288 -22.22 32.75 9.85
CA LEU A 288 -23.08 32.43 10.97
C LEU A 288 -24.01 33.61 11.23
N THR A 289 -25.25 33.50 10.78
CA THR A 289 -26.31 34.51 10.98
C THR A 289 -26.88 34.41 12.39
N ASN A 290 -27.32 35.56 12.94
CA ASN A 290 -27.88 35.64 14.29
C ASN A 290 -26.92 35.08 15.36
N PHE A 291 -25.64 35.47 15.28
CA PHE A 291 -24.59 34.88 16.10
C PHE A 291 -24.86 35.02 17.60
N ASP A 292 -25.46 36.11 18.06
CA ASP A 292 -25.84 36.28 19.47
C ASP A 292 -26.91 35.32 19.98
N GLY A 293 -27.74 34.75 19.09
CA GLY A 293 -28.72 33.73 19.45
C GLY A 293 -28.11 32.41 19.93
N THR A 294 -28.97 31.49 20.39
CA THR A 294 -28.61 30.10 20.67
C THR A 294 -28.71 29.28 19.40
N PHE A 295 -27.61 28.63 19.01
CA PHE A 295 -27.61 27.59 17.98
C PHE A 295 -26.92 26.34 18.50
N ALA A 296 -27.57 25.18 18.37
CA ALA A 296 -27.11 23.89 18.93
C ALA A 296 -25.90 23.30 18.18
N GLY A 297 -25.61 23.83 17.00
CA GLY A 297 -24.52 23.42 16.14
C GLY A 297 -24.81 23.86 14.71
N TRP A 298 -23.78 24.26 13.98
CA TRP A 298 -23.88 24.60 12.56
C TRP A 298 -23.21 23.50 11.74
N PRO A 299 -23.97 22.55 11.16
CA PRO A 299 -23.44 21.47 10.35
C PRO A 299 -23.18 21.93 8.92
N GLN A 300 -22.05 21.51 8.36
CA GLN A 300 -21.72 21.77 6.98
C GLN A 300 -20.88 20.65 6.38
N HIS A 301 -21.15 20.34 5.12
CA HIS A 301 -20.37 19.38 4.35
C HIS A 301 -19.24 20.11 3.63
N LEU A 302 -18.00 19.69 3.88
CA LEU A 302 -16.82 20.11 3.14
C LEU A 302 -16.27 18.90 2.39
N ASN A 303 -15.98 19.08 1.11
CA ASN A 303 -15.20 18.09 0.37
C ASN A 303 -13.72 18.39 0.56
N THR A 304 -12.96 17.32 0.68
CA THR A 304 -11.49 17.34 0.66
C THR A 304 -11.00 17.15 -0.78
N SER A 305 -9.71 17.41 -1.01
CA SER A 305 -9.04 17.16 -2.31
C SER A 305 -9.14 15.71 -2.80
N CYS A 306 -9.45 14.77 -1.90
CA CYS A 306 -9.63 13.37 -2.22
C CYS A 306 -11.10 12.97 -2.47
N ASP A 307 -12.01 13.92 -2.69
CA ASP A 307 -13.46 13.71 -2.84
C ASP A 307 -14.12 13.04 -1.63
N THR A 308 -13.52 13.18 -0.44
CA THR A 308 -14.15 12.71 0.80
C THR A 308 -14.96 13.85 1.40
N MET A 309 -16.24 13.59 1.63
CA MET A 309 -17.13 14.49 2.34
C MET A 309 -16.83 14.43 3.84
N CYS A 310 -16.65 15.58 4.47
CA CYS A 310 -16.45 15.74 5.89
C CYS A 310 -17.55 16.63 6.47
N ASN A 311 -18.18 16.16 7.54
CA ASN A 311 -19.14 16.93 8.32
C ASN A 311 -18.38 17.80 9.32
N VAL A 312 -18.49 19.11 9.16
CA VAL A 312 -17.91 20.11 10.04
C VAL A 312 -19.04 20.72 10.87
N PHE A 313 -18.87 20.70 12.19
CA PHE A 313 -19.81 21.25 13.14
C PHE A 313 -19.15 22.39 13.92
N LEU A 314 -19.72 23.59 13.84
CA LEU A 314 -19.37 24.68 14.74
C LEU A 314 -20.35 24.73 15.90
N ARG A 315 -19.84 24.80 17.14
CA ARG A 315 -20.68 24.92 18.33
C ARG A 315 -20.29 26.12 19.17
N LYS A 316 -21.29 26.90 19.57
CA LYS A 316 -21.15 28.05 20.46
C LYS A 316 -21.51 27.65 21.90
N LYS A 317 -20.58 27.87 22.83
CA LYS A 317 -20.75 27.83 24.30
C LYS A 317 -20.18 29.14 24.87
N GLU A 318 -19.33 29.08 25.89
CA GLU A 318 -18.46 30.19 26.34
C GLU A 318 -17.37 30.53 25.29
N SER A 319 -16.96 29.51 24.54
CA SER A 319 -16.08 29.61 23.38
C SER A 319 -16.73 29.01 22.14
N LEU A 320 -16.19 29.34 20.97
CA LEU A 320 -16.54 28.73 19.69
C LEU A 320 -15.67 27.49 19.48
N PHE A 321 -16.29 26.34 19.22
CA PHE A 321 -15.63 25.06 18.98
C PHE A 321 -15.87 24.58 17.56
N VAL A 322 -14.92 23.83 17.01
CA VAL A 322 -15.06 23.10 15.75
C VAL A 322 -14.92 21.59 15.99
N LYS A 323 -15.73 20.81 15.29
CA LYS A 323 -15.65 19.36 15.25
C LYS A 323 -15.74 18.91 13.80
N VAL A 324 -14.88 17.98 13.41
CA VAL A 324 -14.87 17.45 12.04
C VAL A 324 -14.96 15.93 12.08
N THR A 325 -15.84 15.39 11.25
CA THR A 325 -16.02 13.94 11.08
C THR A 325 -16.12 13.60 9.61
N PRO A 326 -15.20 12.80 9.06
CA PRO A 326 -15.38 12.22 7.73
C PRO A 326 -16.65 11.36 7.67
N ASP A 327 -17.37 11.40 6.55
CA ASP A 327 -18.54 10.53 6.34
C ASP A 327 -18.14 9.06 6.21
N GLU A 328 -16.95 8.81 5.66
CA GLU A 328 -16.44 7.45 5.48
C GLU A 328 -15.61 6.98 6.68
N PRO A 329 -15.91 5.81 7.27
CA PRO A 329 -15.15 5.26 8.39
C PRO A 329 -13.66 5.03 8.05
N GLU A 330 -13.37 4.62 6.82
CA GLU A 330 -11.99 4.40 6.35
C GLU A 330 -11.21 5.71 6.30
N ALA A 331 -11.85 6.81 5.87
CA ALA A 331 -11.23 8.13 5.83
C ALA A 331 -10.80 8.60 7.22
N SER A 332 -11.52 8.22 8.29
CA SER A 332 -11.19 8.58 9.67
C SER A 332 -9.87 7.99 10.19
N LYS A 333 -9.32 6.98 9.51
CA LYS A 333 -8.01 6.38 9.82
C LYS A 333 -6.84 7.24 9.36
N TYR A 334 -7.09 8.24 8.51
CA TYR A 334 -6.05 9.07 7.91
C TYR A 334 -6.12 10.47 8.52
N PRO A 335 -4.97 11.07 8.92
CA PRO A 335 -4.96 12.38 9.54
C PRO A 335 -5.20 13.51 8.52
N TYR A 336 -6.07 14.45 8.87
CA TYR A 336 -6.32 15.68 8.13
C TYR A 336 -5.80 16.89 8.90
N LYS A 337 -5.45 17.94 8.16
CA LYS A 337 -5.12 19.24 8.70
C LYS A 337 -6.30 20.19 8.48
N LEU A 338 -6.85 20.70 9.56
CA LEU A 338 -7.96 21.64 9.60
C LEU A 338 -7.40 23.05 9.83
N LEU A 339 -7.85 24.02 9.03
CA LEU A 339 -7.55 25.44 9.20
C LEU A 339 -8.86 26.20 9.37
N VAL A 340 -9.02 26.88 10.50
CA VAL A 340 -10.14 27.78 10.78
C VAL A 340 -9.62 29.21 10.80
N GLN A 341 -10.24 30.09 10.01
CA GLN A 341 -9.94 31.52 9.96
C GLN A 341 -11.20 32.34 10.25
N ILE A 342 -11.12 33.26 11.22
CA ILE A 342 -12.16 34.26 11.47
C ILE A 342 -11.59 35.63 11.05
N PRO A 343 -11.85 36.08 9.83
CA PRO A 343 -11.35 37.38 9.35
C PRO A 343 -11.99 38.52 10.14
N HIS A 344 -11.17 39.44 10.64
CA HIS A 344 -11.67 40.65 11.28
C HIS A 344 -12.20 41.63 10.21
N PRO A 345 -13.36 42.28 10.40
CA PRO A 345 -13.98 43.15 9.38
C PRO A 345 -13.13 44.36 8.95
N LEU A 346 -12.45 45.01 9.92
CA LEU A 346 -11.70 46.26 9.69
C LEU A 346 -10.16 46.13 9.64
N ASP A 347 -9.55 45.22 10.41
CA ASP A 347 -8.10 45.05 10.47
C ASP A 347 -7.69 43.59 10.25
N ILE A 348 -7.13 43.29 9.07
CA ILE A 348 -6.72 41.94 8.73
C ILE A 348 -5.71 41.34 9.72
N ARG A 349 -4.90 42.16 10.40
CA ARG A 349 -3.86 41.69 11.37
C ARG A 349 -4.46 41.07 12.62
N LYS A 350 -5.70 41.42 12.95
CA LYS A 350 -6.45 40.84 14.06
C LYS A 350 -7.18 39.56 13.68
N SER A 351 -7.18 39.16 12.41
CA SER A 351 -7.88 37.94 11.98
C SER A 351 -7.38 36.72 12.77
N ILE A 352 -8.30 35.97 13.35
CA ILE A 352 -7.95 34.76 14.11
C ILE A 352 -7.69 33.64 13.11
N MET A 353 -6.61 32.88 13.33
CA MET A 353 -6.26 31.72 12.52
C MET A 353 -5.81 30.58 13.44
N LYS A 354 -6.50 29.44 13.37
CA LYS A 354 -6.21 28.26 14.18
C LYS A 354 -6.09 27.04 13.28
N THR A 355 -5.07 26.23 13.55
CA THR A 355 -4.80 25.00 12.80
C THR A 355 -4.90 23.81 13.75
N PHE A 356 -5.59 22.76 13.32
CA PHE A 356 -5.80 21.54 14.09
C PHE A 356 -5.44 20.31 13.26
N THR A 357 -5.10 19.22 13.92
CA THR A 357 -4.89 17.91 13.28
C THR A 357 -6.04 17.00 13.69
N VAL A 358 -6.86 16.60 12.72
CA VAL A 358 -8.02 15.73 12.92
C VAL A 358 -7.57 14.30 12.60
N HIS A 359 -7.66 13.41 13.58
CA HIS A 359 -7.29 12.00 13.41
C HIS A 359 -8.08 11.11 14.37
N GLY A 360 -8.66 10.02 13.85
CA GLY A 360 -9.42 9.08 14.65
C GLY A 360 -10.79 9.63 15.11
N ALA A 361 -11.11 9.43 16.39
CA ALA A 361 -12.42 9.79 16.93
C ALA A 361 -12.68 11.30 16.91
N ALA A 362 -13.94 11.66 16.70
CA ALA A 362 -14.38 13.03 16.57
C ALA A 362 -14.15 13.86 17.85
N ARG A 363 -13.23 14.82 17.80
CA ARG A 363 -12.94 15.74 18.90
C ARG A 363 -13.49 17.14 18.65
N GLU A 364 -13.75 17.85 19.73
CA GLU A 364 -14.11 19.27 19.71
C GLU A 364 -12.86 20.08 20.05
N ASP A 365 -12.48 20.97 19.14
CA ASP A 365 -11.34 21.85 19.32
C ASP A 365 -11.81 23.29 19.52
N GLU A 366 -11.28 23.95 20.54
CA GLU A 366 -11.60 25.35 20.84
C GLU A 366 -10.91 26.30 19.84
N ILE A 367 -11.69 27.20 19.24
CA ILE A 367 -11.20 28.20 18.31
C ILE A 367 -10.85 29.50 19.05
N VAL A 368 -11.83 30.08 19.75
CA VAL A 368 -11.72 31.39 20.42
C VAL A 368 -12.88 31.60 21.41
N SER A 369 -12.66 32.38 22.46
CA SER A 369 -13.72 32.78 23.39
C SER A 369 -14.71 33.76 22.75
N ILE A 370 -15.99 33.66 23.15
CA ILE A 370 -17.03 34.55 22.63
C ILE A 370 -16.85 35.99 23.13
N GLU A 371 -16.32 36.15 24.35
CA GLU A 371 -15.99 37.47 24.92
C GLU A 371 -14.96 38.21 24.07
N GLN A 372 -13.91 37.52 23.62
CA GLN A 372 -12.89 38.11 22.76
C GLN A 372 -13.47 38.53 21.41
N LEU A 373 -14.30 37.68 20.79
CA LEU A 373 -14.96 38.01 19.51
C LEU A 373 -15.81 39.28 19.60
N LYS A 374 -16.48 39.51 20.73
CA LYS A 374 -17.28 40.70 21.00
C LYS A 374 -16.41 41.91 21.29
N ALA A 375 -15.44 41.79 22.19
CA ALA A 375 -14.55 42.88 22.60
C ALA A 375 -13.76 43.45 21.41
N GLU A 376 -13.33 42.57 20.50
CA GLU A 376 -12.55 42.95 19.33
C GLU A 376 -13.41 43.23 18.08
N LYS A 377 -14.75 43.24 18.17
CA LYS A 377 -15.68 43.57 17.07
C LYS A 377 -15.52 42.68 15.81
N PHE A 378 -15.40 41.37 16.01
CA PHE A 378 -15.42 40.40 14.89
C PHE A 378 -16.82 40.18 14.32
N ILE A 379 -17.85 40.34 15.16
CA ILE A 379 -19.25 40.21 14.77
C ILE A 379 -19.65 41.50 14.04
N ARG A 380 -20.25 41.35 12.86
CA ARG A 380 -20.73 42.47 12.04
C ARG A 380 -21.98 43.10 12.62
N ASP A 381 -22.30 44.32 12.19
CA ASP A 381 -23.46 45.08 12.69
C ASP A 381 -24.80 44.37 12.45
N ASN A 382 -24.86 43.47 11.47
CA ASN A 382 -26.02 42.61 11.18
C ASN A 382 -26.06 41.31 12.01
N ASN A 383 -25.27 41.22 13.09
CA ASN A 383 -25.14 40.04 13.94
C ASN A 383 -24.68 38.78 13.18
N GLU A 384 -23.78 38.97 12.21
CA GLU A 384 -23.15 37.88 11.46
C GLU A 384 -21.68 37.71 11.82
N LEU A 385 -21.23 36.44 11.97
CA LEU A 385 -19.83 36.08 12.06
C LEU A 385 -19.38 35.37 10.79
N LEU A 386 -18.37 35.90 10.11
CA LEU A 386 -17.75 35.25 8.96
C LEU A 386 -16.66 34.28 9.46
N VAL A 387 -16.77 33.01 9.10
CA VAL A 387 -15.80 31.96 9.39
C VAL A 387 -15.37 31.35 8.07
N LYS A 388 -14.08 31.08 7.90
CA LYS A 388 -13.59 30.26 6.80
C LYS A 388 -12.97 28.98 7.35
N ILE A 389 -13.25 27.87 6.70
CA ILE A 389 -12.70 26.58 7.10
C ILE A 389 -12.13 25.89 5.86
N GLY A 390 -10.92 25.37 5.99
CA GLY A 390 -10.30 24.53 4.97
C GLY A 390 -9.83 23.22 5.58
N LEU A 391 -10.00 22.16 4.81
CA LEU A 391 -9.58 20.81 5.14
C LEU A 391 -8.66 20.30 4.06
N ARG A 392 -7.62 19.57 4.45
CA ARG A 392 -6.74 18.85 3.54
C ARG A 392 -6.13 17.63 4.22
N PRO A 393 -5.63 16.66 3.46
CA PRO A 393 -4.75 15.63 4.02
C PRO A 393 -3.53 16.25 4.70
N LEU A 394 -3.01 15.58 5.74
CA LEU A 394 -1.84 16.07 6.49
C LEU A 394 -0.65 16.38 5.58
N ASN A 395 -0.36 15.49 4.64
CA ASN A 395 0.68 15.58 3.62
C ASN A 395 0.33 14.70 2.42
N ALA A 396 1.08 14.83 1.33
CA ALA A 396 0.87 14.06 0.10
C ALA A 396 1.00 12.53 0.29
N ILE A 397 1.79 12.07 1.28
CA ILE A 397 1.95 10.64 1.58
C ILE A 397 0.66 10.07 2.18
N THR A 398 0.05 10.78 3.13
CA THR A 398 -1.23 10.41 3.74
C THR A 398 -2.33 10.35 2.68
N GLU A 399 -2.38 11.36 1.81
CA GLU A 399 -3.32 11.40 0.67
C GLU A 399 -3.12 10.20 -0.26
N ASN A 400 -1.88 9.92 -0.68
CA ASN A 400 -1.56 8.78 -1.53
C ASN A 400 -1.95 7.44 -0.90
N ARG A 401 -1.70 7.28 0.41
CA ARG A 401 -2.07 6.06 1.16
C ARG A 401 -3.58 5.86 1.21
N PHE A 402 -4.34 6.93 1.50
CA PHE A 402 -5.80 6.90 1.48
C PHE A 402 -6.33 6.54 0.08
N LEU A 403 -5.85 7.23 -0.96
CA LEU A 403 -6.27 6.98 -2.35
C LEU A 403 -5.95 5.54 -2.80
N LYS A 404 -4.79 4.99 -2.40
CA LYS A 404 -4.44 3.58 -2.66
C LYS A 404 -5.38 2.60 -1.94
N SER A 405 -5.73 2.87 -0.67
CA SER A 405 -6.70 2.06 0.05
C SER A 405 -8.06 2.06 -0.66
N ARG A 406 -8.53 3.26 -1.03
CA ARG A 406 -9.80 3.43 -1.76
C ARG A 406 -9.79 2.73 -3.12
N TYR A 407 -8.70 2.86 -3.88
CA TYR A 407 -8.54 2.17 -5.16
C TYR A 407 -8.59 0.65 -5.00
N LYS A 408 -7.92 0.10 -3.99
CA LYS A 408 -7.95 -1.34 -3.70
C LYS A 408 -9.37 -1.83 -3.36
N THR A 409 -10.09 -1.09 -2.51
CA THR A 409 -11.48 -1.39 -2.16
C THR A 409 -12.36 -1.37 -3.41
N LEU A 410 -12.30 -0.30 -4.21
CA LEU A 410 -13.06 -0.18 -5.46
C LEU A 410 -12.74 -1.31 -6.45
N THR A 411 -11.47 -1.66 -6.61
CA THR A 411 -11.05 -2.77 -7.50
C THR A 411 -11.62 -4.11 -7.02
N THR A 412 -11.64 -4.35 -5.71
CA THR A 412 -12.23 -5.57 -5.12
C THR A 412 -13.74 -5.60 -5.33
N THR A 413 -14.43 -4.46 -5.14
CA THR A 413 -15.87 -4.34 -5.40
C THR A 413 -16.19 -4.57 -6.88
N ILE A 414 -15.41 -4.00 -7.80
CA ILE A 414 -15.57 -4.22 -9.24
C ILE A 414 -15.42 -5.70 -9.57
N ALA A 415 -14.37 -6.37 -9.08
CA ALA A 415 -14.15 -7.80 -9.32
C ALA A 415 -15.30 -8.66 -8.78
N GLU A 416 -15.87 -8.32 -7.61
CA GLU A 416 -17.01 -9.02 -7.05
C GLU A 416 -18.30 -8.76 -7.86
N LEU A 417 -18.53 -7.53 -8.31
CA LEU A 417 -19.65 -7.20 -9.19
C LEU A 417 -19.53 -7.91 -10.55
N GLU A 418 -18.34 -7.96 -11.14
CA GLU A 418 -18.07 -8.72 -12.37
C GLU A 418 -18.35 -10.21 -12.19
N LYS A 419 -17.99 -10.77 -11.03
CA LYS A 419 -18.31 -12.16 -10.67
C LYS A 419 -19.82 -12.35 -10.52
N GLN A 420 -20.54 -11.42 -9.89
CA GLN A 420 -21.99 -11.48 -9.75
C GLN A 420 -22.70 -11.35 -11.11
N VAL A 421 -22.20 -10.51 -12.01
CA VAL A 421 -22.66 -10.37 -13.40
C VAL A 421 -22.38 -11.65 -14.18
N THR A 422 -21.21 -12.28 -13.98
CA THR A 422 -20.86 -13.55 -14.63
C THR A 422 -21.73 -14.71 -14.14
N VAL A 423 -22.03 -14.77 -12.84
CA VAL A 423 -22.91 -15.79 -12.25
C VAL A 423 -24.36 -15.58 -12.70
N SER A 424 -24.85 -14.34 -12.72
CA SER A 424 -26.19 -14.02 -13.23
C SER A 424 -26.32 -14.18 -14.75
N GLY A 425 -25.22 -14.04 -15.49
CA GLY A 425 -25.13 -14.26 -16.94
C GLY A 425 -25.04 -15.73 -17.34
N LYS A 426 -24.58 -16.62 -16.45
CA LYS A 426 -24.50 -18.07 -16.71
C LYS A 426 -25.86 -18.74 -16.81
N ASP A 427 -26.91 -18.17 -16.21
CA ASP A 427 -28.29 -18.66 -16.36
C ASP A 427 -29.00 -18.11 -17.63
N ILE A 428 -28.38 -17.17 -18.37
CA ILE A 428 -28.97 -16.54 -19.58
C ILE A 428 -28.11 -16.76 -20.84
N HIS A 429 -26.96 -17.45 -20.71
CA HIS A 429 -26.01 -17.67 -21.81
C HIS A 429 -26.40 -18.82 -22.75
N CYS A 430 -27.51 -18.61 -23.46
CA CYS A 430 -27.72 -19.10 -24.83
C CYS A 430 -27.85 -17.88 -25.76
N LYS A 431 -26.72 -17.32 -26.23
CA LYS A 431 -26.57 -16.39 -27.39
C LYS A 431 -27.79 -15.51 -27.79
N PHE A 432 -28.43 -14.79 -26.86
CA PHE A 432 -29.41 -13.76 -27.23
C PHE A 432 -28.68 -12.45 -27.54
N CYS A 433 -29.05 -11.78 -28.62
CA CYS A 433 -28.76 -10.34 -28.80
C CYS A 433 -29.77 -9.58 -27.94
N ILE A 434 -29.33 -8.77 -26.98
CA ILE A 434 -30.19 -8.18 -25.95
C ILE A 434 -30.22 -6.66 -26.08
N MET A 435 -31.39 -6.05 -25.85
CA MET A 435 -31.55 -4.61 -25.73
C MET A 435 -32.42 -4.22 -24.52
N TYR A 436 -32.11 -3.05 -23.97
CA TYR A 436 -32.92 -2.37 -22.96
C TYR A 436 -33.71 -1.24 -23.60
N PHE A 437 -34.97 -1.11 -23.20
CA PHE A 437 -35.86 -0.11 -23.75
C PHE A 437 -36.79 0.45 -22.68
N SER A 438 -36.89 1.77 -22.59
CA SER A 438 -37.69 2.45 -21.57
C SER A 438 -38.76 3.32 -22.21
N ILE A 439 -39.95 3.36 -21.58
CA ILE A 439 -41.10 4.13 -22.07
C ILE A 439 -41.72 4.90 -20.91
N CYS A 440 -41.91 6.20 -21.08
CA CYS A 440 -42.66 7.02 -20.14
C CYS A 440 -44.17 6.77 -20.28
N LEU A 441 -44.82 6.47 -19.16
CA LEU A 441 -46.28 6.41 -19.05
C LEU A 441 -46.86 7.80 -19.24
N GLN A 442 -47.70 7.97 -20.26
CA GLN A 442 -48.33 9.24 -20.56
C GLN A 442 -49.54 9.48 -19.65
N LYS A 443 -49.63 10.68 -19.05
CA LYS A 443 -50.75 11.10 -18.19
C LYS A 443 -52.01 11.47 -18.97
N VAL A 444 -51.88 11.88 -20.25
CA VAL A 444 -52.98 12.33 -21.11
C VAL A 444 -53.01 11.46 -22.37
N PRO A 445 -54.17 10.90 -22.77
CA PRO A 445 -54.25 10.02 -23.93
C PRO A 445 -54.06 10.83 -25.23
N LYS A 446 -53.21 10.34 -26.14
CA LYS A 446 -53.14 10.85 -27.52
C LYS A 446 -54.44 10.50 -28.27
N LYS A 447 -54.86 11.36 -29.21
CA LYS A 447 -56.05 11.17 -30.06
C LYS A 447 -56.00 9.89 -30.91
N THR A 448 -54.83 9.29 -31.08
CA THR A 448 -54.61 8.00 -31.77
C THR A 448 -53.71 7.08 -30.91
N PRO A 449 -54.05 5.79 -30.76
CA PRO A 449 -53.27 4.85 -29.97
C PRO A 449 -52.09 4.29 -30.80
N GLU A 450 -51.10 5.14 -31.08
CA GLU A 450 -49.90 4.72 -31.83
C GLU A 450 -48.91 3.97 -30.93
N PRO A 451 -48.45 2.77 -31.32
CA PRO A 451 -47.47 2.01 -30.54
C PRO A 451 -46.12 2.73 -30.49
N THR A 452 -45.43 2.60 -29.36
CA THR A 452 -44.06 3.08 -29.20
C THR A 452 -43.09 1.97 -29.58
N HIS A 453 -42.08 2.30 -30.38
CA HIS A 453 -41.06 1.36 -30.85
C HIS A 453 -39.74 1.60 -30.14
N SER A 454 -39.01 0.52 -29.83
CA SER A 454 -37.61 0.62 -29.44
C SER A 454 -36.73 1.05 -30.61
N PRO A 455 -35.48 1.48 -30.35
CA PRO A 455 -34.42 1.48 -31.37
C PRO A 455 -34.28 0.11 -32.05
N GLU A 456 -33.50 0.07 -33.15
CA GLU A 456 -33.22 -1.16 -33.89
C GLU A 456 -32.14 -1.98 -33.19
N LEU A 457 -32.45 -3.25 -32.93
CA LEU A 457 -31.52 -4.29 -32.46
C LEU A 457 -31.09 -5.12 -33.67
N PHE A 458 -29.79 -5.25 -33.88
CA PHE A 458 -29.23 -6.06 -34.95
C PHE A 458 -28.81 -7.43 -34.41
N ASP A 459 -29.18 -8.50 -35.10
CA ASP A 459 -28.62 -9.82 -34.82
C ASP A 459 -27.36 -10.10 -35.64
N GLN A 460 -26.78 -11.29 -35.45
CA GLN A 460 -25.53 -11.69 -36.11
C GLN A 460 -25.61 -11.75 -37.64
N MET A 461 -26.81 -11.82 -38.22
CA MET A 461 -27.07 -11.84 -39.66
C MET A 461 -27.55 -10.47 -40.17
N GLU A 462 -27.29 -9.40 -39.41
CA GLU A 462 -27.68 -8.02 -39.68
C GLU A 462 -29.19 -7.80 -39.85
N ARG A 463 -30.02 -8.68 -39.28
CA ARG A 463 -31.48 -8.48 -39.27
C ARG A 463 -31.86 -7.45 -38.22
N GLN A 464 -32.80 -6.59 -38.56
CA GLN A 464 -33.27 -5.49 -37.72
C GLN A 464 -34.51 -5.89 -36.94
N TRP A 465 -34.43 -5.83 -35.62
CA TRP A 465 -35.48 -6.16 -34.68
C TRP A 465 -35.88 -4.93 -33.87
N CYS A 466 -37.15 -4.80 -33.49
CA CYS A 466 -37.57 -3.80 -32.52
C CYS A 466 -38.69 -4.30 -31.62
N LEU A 467 -38.79 -3.77 -30.41
CA LEU A 467 -39.91 -3.97 -29.50
C LEU A 467 -41.00 -2.94 -29.82
N ARG A 468 -42.22 -3.42 -30.05
CA ARG A 468 -43.43 -2.61 -30.24
C ARG A 468 -44.30 -2.73 -28.99
N VAL A 469 -44.44 -1.63 -28.26
CA VAL A 469 -45.27 -1.55 -27.05
C VAL A 469 -46.48 -0.67 -27.33
N TYR A 470 -47.68 -1.21 -27.14
CA TYR A 470 -48.90 -0.44 -27.36
C TYR A 470 -49.14 0.54 -26.21
N PRO A 471 -49.81 1.68 -26.48
CA PRO A 471 -50.03 2.71 -25.49
C PRO A 471 -50.68 2.18 -24.23
N PHE A 472 -50.03 2.45 -23.10
CA PHE A 472 -50.58 2.23 -21.78
C PHE A 472 -50.78 3.59 -21.13
N ALA A 473 -52.00 4.13 -21.22
CA ALA A 473 -52.35 5.40 -20.57
C ALA A 473 -53.01 5.13 -19.22
N LEU A 474 -52.74 5.97 -18.22
CA LEU A 474 -53.37 5.88 -16.91
C LEU A 474 -54.89 6.10 -16.94
N THR A 475 -55.45 6.66 -18.01
CA THR A 475 -56.85 7.05 -18.13
C THR A 475 -57.72 6.16 -19.04
N LEU A 476 -57.14 5.23 -19.80
CA LEU A 476 -57.89 4.30 -20.67
C LEU A 476 -58.44 3.12 -19.84
N GLN A 477 -59.73 2.79 -20.03
CA GLN A 477 -60.45 1.89 -19.12
C GLN A 477 -60.11 0.39 -19.28
N GLU A 478 -59.64 -0.09 -20.45
CA GLU A 478 -59.65 -1.56 -20.71
C GLU A 478 -58.46 -2.16 -21.49
N SER A 479 -57.28 -1.52 -21.55
CA SER A 479 -56.13 -2.12 -22.26
C SER A 479 -55.09 -2.73 -21.31
N ASN A 480 -54.92 -4.05 -21.35
CA ASN A 480 -53.73 -4.73 -20.83
C ASN A 480 -52.47 -4.24 -21.55
N LEU A 481 -51.31 -4.37 -20.89
CA LEU A 481 -50.03 -4.07 -21.52
C LEU A 481 -49.78 -5.07 -22.67
N LYS A 482 -49.71 -4.57 -23.90
CA LYS A 482 -49.41 -5.39 -25.09
C LYS A 482 -48.01 -5.10 -25.59
N VAL A 483 -47.24 -6.15 -25.79
CA VAL A 483 -45.84 -6.04 -26.20
C VAL A 483 -45.54 -7.10 -27.24
N PHE A 484 -44.95 -6.67 -28.36
CA PHE A 484 -44.64 -7.51 -29.50
C PHE A 484 -43.21 -7.26 -29.95
N LEU A 485 -42.50 -8.32 -30.32
CA LEU A 485 -41.28 -8.24 -31.07
C LEU A 485 -41.60 -8.16 -32.56
N VAL A 486 -40.86 -7.34 -33.30
CA VAL A 486 -41.08 -7.11 -34.73
C VAL A 486 -39.76 -7.27 -35.48
N LEU A 487 -39.76 -8.05 -36.55
CA LEU A 487 -38.68 -8.09 -37.54
C LEU A 487 -38.93 -6.99 -38.58
N ARG A 488 -38.10 -5.94 -38.57
CA ARG A 488 -38.23 -4.74 -39.43
C ARG A 488 -37.56 -4.93 -40.79
N LYS A 489 -36.43 -5.66 -40.82
CA LYS A 489 -35.65 -5.88 -42.04
C LYS A 489 -34.80 -7.15 -41.90
N GLY A 490 -34.62 -7.86 -43.00
CA GLY A 490 -33.73 -9.03 -43.08
C GLY A 490 -34.43 -10.31 -43.51
N THR A 491 -33.73 -11.43 -43.43
CA THR A 491 -34.28 -12.74 -43.81
C THR A 491 -35.27 -13.25 -42.76
N ARG A 492 -36.38 -13.82 -43.22
CA ARG A 492 -37.39 -14.46 -42.37
C ARG A 492 -36.75 -15.64 -41.65
N THR A 493 -37.06 -15.81 -40.37
CA THR A 493 -36.38 -16.80 -39.53
C THR A 493 -37.28 -17.31 -38.43
N LYS A 494 -37.01 -18.54 -37.98
CA LYS A 494 -37.44 -18.96 -36.65
C LYS A 494 -36.53 -18.29 -35.62
N CYS A 495 -37.12 -17.73 -34.57
CA CYS A 495 -36.39 -17.02 -33.54
C CYS A 495 -36.95 -17.40 -32.17
N ARG A 496 -36.06 -17.76 -31.25
CA ARG A 496 -36.35 -17.74 -29.81
C ARG A 496 -36.19 -16.31 -29.33
N TYR A 497 -37.12 -15.81 -28.54
CA TYR A 497 -37.01 -14.48 -27.98
C TYR A 497 -37.63 -14.41 -26.59
N PHE A 498 -37.14 -13.47 -25.80
CA PHE A 498 -37.73 -13.14 -24.52
C PHE A 498 -38.03 -11.65 -24.44
N ILE A 499 -39.06 -11.32 -23.68
CA ILE A 499 -39.41 -9.95 -23.31
C ILE A 499 -39.60 -9.95 -21.79
N GLU A 500 -38.96 -9.00 -21.13
CA GLU A 500 -38.97 -8.85 -19.68
C GLU A 500 -39.34 -7.42 -19.31
N LEU A 501 -40.28 -7.27 -18.39
CA LEU A 501 -40.58 -6.01 -17.72
C LEU A 501 -39.84 -5.97 -16.37
N LEU A 502 -39.01 -4.95 -16.19
CA LEU A 502 -38.11 -4.80 -15.04
C LEU A 502 -38.81 -4.06 -13.90
N HIS A 503 -38.62 -4.59 -12.69
CA HIS A 503 -39.09 -4.03 -11.43
C HIS A 503 -37.89 -3.52 -10.60
N ASP A 504 -38.08 -2.57 -9.68
CA ASP A 504 -37.00 -2.08 -8.79
C ASP A 504 -36.44 -3.17 -7.86
N ASP A 505 -37.30 -4.09 -7.42
CA ASP A 505 -36.94 -5.39 -6.86
C ASP A 505 -36.80 -6.44 -7.98
N PRO A 506 -35.57 -6.93 -8.28
CA PRO A 506 -35.32 -7.89 -9.36
C PRO A 506 -36.09 -9.22 -9.22
N ALA A 507 -36.46 -9.62 -7.99
CA ALA A 507 -37.21 -10.86 -7.76
C ALA A 507 -38.65 -10.81 -8.30
N LYS A 508 -39.14 -9.61 -8.63
CA LYS A 508 -40.50 -9.37 -9.14
C LYS A 508 -40.57 -9.13 -10.66
N ASN A 509 -39.44 -9.22 -11.37
CA ASN A 509 -39.44 -9.05 -12.83
C ASN A 509 -40.43 -10.00 -13.51
N VAL A 510 -41.07 -9.52 -14.59
CA VAL A 510 -42.01 -10.31 -15.39
C VAL A 510 -41.33 -10.67 -16.69
N LEU A 511 -40.88 -11.92 -16.81
CA LEU A 511 -40.22 -12.48 -18.00
C LEU A 511 -41.17 -13.42 -18.74
N GLN A 512 -41.29 -13.24 -20.06
CA GLN A 512 -41.88 -14.25 -20.93
C GLN A 512 -40.91 -14.60 -22.06
N CYS A 513 -40.79 -15.90 -22.34
CA CYS A 513 -39.89 -16.45 -23.36
C CYS A 513 -40.69 -17.39 -24.26
N THR A 514 -40.48 -17.29 -25.57
CA THR A 514 -41.16 -18.14 -26.56
C THR A 514 -40.33 -18.28 -27.84
N GLU A 515 -40.80 -19.12 -28.75
CA GLU A 515 -40.27 -19.27 -30.10
C GLU A 515 -41.35 -18.95 -31.11
N SER A 516 -41.01 -18.22 -32.17
CA SER A 516 -41.95 -17.92 -33.26
C SER A 516 -41.23 -17.90 -34.60
N THR A 517 -41.97 -18.20 -35.65
CA THR A 517 -41.52 -18.09 -37.04
C THR A 517 -41.92 -16.71 -37.56
N PHE A 518 -40.94 -15.84 -37.78
CA PHE A 518 -41.14 -14.49 -38.30
C PHE A 518 -41.19 -14.54 -39.83
N ASP A 519 -42.33 -14.95 -40.37
CA ASP A 519 -42.59 -15.09 -41.81
C ASP A 519 -42.98 -13.77 -42.50
N THR A 520 -43.41 -12.78 -41.73
CA THR A 520 -43.90 -11.49 -42.22
C THR A 520 -43.10 -10.34 -41.62
N ILE A 521 -42.46 -9.54 -42.48
CA ILE A 521 -41.77 -8.31 -42.07
C ILE A 521 -42.81 -7.33 -41.51
N ASP A 522 -42.46 -6.60 -40.46
CA ASP A 522 -43.30 -5.64 -39.73
C ASP A 522 -44.50 -6.20 -38.96
N ALA A 523 -44.74 -7.51 -39.02
CA ALA A 523 -45.69 -8.18 -38.15
C ALA A 523 -45.16 -8.27 -36.71
N GLY A 524 -46.07 -8.10 -35.73
CA GLY A 524 -45.74 -8.18 -34.31
C GLY A 524 -46.04 -9.56 -33.74
N TYR A 525 -45.04 -10.18 -33.13
CA TYR A 525 -45.14 -11.49 -32.47
C TYR A 525 -44.88 -11.30 -30.98
N GLY A 526 -45.81 -11.73 -30.14
CA GLY A 526 -45.76 -11.46 -28.71
C GLY A 526 -47.14 -11.55 -28.07
N TRP A 527 -47.36 -10.74 -27.05
CA TRP A 527 -48.47 -10.94 -26.13
C TRP A 527 -49.45 -9.77 -26.16
N HIS A 528 -50.72 -10.10 -26.44
CA HIS A 528 -51.86 -9.19 -26.32
C HIS A 528 -52.23 -8.88 -24.86
N THR A 529 -51.78 -9.71 -23.92
CA THR A 529 -51.91 -9.53 -22.47
C THR A 529 -50.58 -9.92 -21.83
N PHE A 530 -49.54 -9.11 -22.01
CA PHE A 530 -48.23 -9.34 -21.40
C PHE A 530 -48.30 -9.13 -19.88
N MET A 531 -49.00 -8.08 -19.45
CA MET A 531 -49.30 -7.83 -18.05
C MET A 531 -50.68 -7.20 -17.89
N GLU A 532 -51.44 -7.70 -16.92
CA GLU A 532 -52.74 -7.14 -16.56
C GLU A 532 -52.59 -5.74 -15.99
N ARG A 533 -53.44 -4.83 -16.44
CA ARG A 533 -53.44 -3.43 -15.98
C ARG A 533 -53.56 -3.32 -14.47
N LYS A 534 -54.47 -4.06 -13.84
CA LYS A 534 -54.71 -4.02 -12.39
C LYS A 534 -53.43 -4.38 -11.62
N ARG A 535 -52.73 -5.42 -12.07
CA ARG A 535 -51.47 -5.86 -11.47
C ARG A 535 -50.35 -4.86 -11.69
N LEU A 536 -50.22 -4.32 -12.91
CA LEU A 536 -49.18 -3.35 -13.24
C LEU A 536 -49.34 -2.07 -12.41
N LEU A 537 -50.56 -1.54 -12.28
CA LEU A 537 -50.84 -0.30 -11.54
C LEU A 537 -50.87 -0.47 -10.01
N ALA A 538 -51.00 -1.70 -9.51
CA ALA A 538 -50.99 -1.97 -8.07
C ALA A 538 -49.57 -1.94 -7.46
N ASP A 539 -48.53 -2.14 -8.28
CA ASP A 539 -47.14 -2.18 -7.80
C ASP A 539 -46.28 -1.11 -8.50
N PRO A 540 -45.98 0.03 -7.83
CA PRO A 540 -45.26 1.14 -8.44
C PRO A 540 -43.81 0.81 -8.83
N GLY A 541 -43.23 -0.27 -8.30
CA GLY A 541 -41.86 -0.65 -8.64
C GLY A 541 -41.69 -1.13 -10.08
N PHE A 542 -42.78 -1.43 -10.81
CA PHE A 542 -42.73 -1.69 -12.26
C PHE A 542 -42.60 -0.42 -13.10
N TYR A 543 -42.93 0.75 -12.55
CA TYR A 543 -42.92 2.03 -13.26
C TYR A 543 -42.38 3.19 -12.41
N PRO A 544 -41.17 3.06 -11.82
CA PRO A 544 -40.60 4.14 -11.03
C PRO A 544 -40.51 5.42 -11.87
N ASN A 545 -40.88 6.55 -11.27
CA ASN A 545 -40.95 7.85 -11.94
C ASN A 545 -41.81 7.84 -13.23
N SER A 546 -42.84 6.99 -13.29
CA SER A 546 -43.70 6.82 -14.47
C SER A 546 -42.97 6.26 -15.70
N VAL A 547 -41.92 5.45 -15.52
CA VAL A 547 -41.16 4.85 -16.62
C VAL A 547 -41.23 3.32 -16.56
N LEU A 548 -41.79 2.69 -17.58
CA LEU A 548 -41.68 1.25 -17.80
C LEU A 548 -40.31 0.93 -18.39
N ARG A 549 -39.63 -0.07 -17.85
CA ARG A 549 -38.30 -0.51 -18.30
C ARG A 549 -38.40 -1.95 -18.80
N PHE A 550 -37.97 -2.18 -20.03
CA PHE A 550 -37.97 -3.49 -20.67
C PHE A 550 -36.56 -3.96 -20.95
N ARG A 551 -36.36 -5.27 -20.87
CA ARG A 551 -35.22 -5.99 -21.42
C ARG A 551 -35.77 -7.04 -22.38
N PHE A 552 -35.30 -7.09 -23.62
CA PHE A 552 -35.70 -8.12 -24.55
C PHE A 552 -34.49 -8.66 -25.30
N GLY A 553 -34.57 -9.93 -25.72
CA GLY A 553 -33.49 -10.55 -26.46
C GLY A 553 -34.00 -11.44 -27.57
N VAL A 554 -33.23 -11.49 -28.66
CA VAL A 554 -33.51 -12.32 -29.85
C VAL A 554 -32.37 -13.31 -30.07
N GLN A 555 -32.72 -14.57 -30.27
CA GLN A 555 -31.83 -15.65 -30.65
C GLN A 555 -32.44 -16.32 -31.88
N PRO A 556 -31.99 -15.95 -33.09
CA PRO A 556 -32.34 -16.68 -34.29
C PRO A 556 -31.95 -18.15 -34.14
N ILE A 557 -32.86 -19.05 -34.53
CA ILE A 557 -32.62 -20.47 -34.57
C ILE A 557 -32.28 -20.79 -36.02
N ASP A 558 -31.02 -21.13 -36.29
CA ASP A 558 -30.60 -21.57 -37.61
C ASP A 558 -31.46 -22.77 -38.04
N SER A 559 -31.97 -22.72 -39.27
CA SER A 559 -32.71 -23.84 -39.89
C SER A 559 -31.75 -24.79 -40.56
#